data_AF-A0A6G9AN58-F1
#
_entry.id   AF-A0A6G9AN58-F1
#
_cell.length_a   1.000
_cell.length_b   1.000
_cell.length_c   1.000
_cell.angle_alpha   90.00
_cell.angle_beta   90.00
_cell.angle_gamma   90.00
#
_symmetry.space_group_name_H-M   'P 1'
#
loop_
_entity.id
_entity.type
_entity.pdbx_description
1 polymer ?
#
loop_
_entity_poly.entity_id
_entity_poly.type
_entity_poly.pdbx_seq_one_letter_code
_entity_poly.pdbx_strand_id
1 'polypeptide(L)' 'MRQGLLIFGVTVCLLACVAGYFLVLVDWIEDFKTGVYAANHAEALLETGAILVYTYAGFDFFKRKLAH' A
#
# COMPACT_ATOMS: atom_id res chain seq x y z
N MET A 1 -13.96 -17.88 -21.67
CA MET A 1 -12.82 -18.24 -20.78
C MET A 1 -11.81 -17.09 -20.61
N ARG A 2 -11.40 -16.38 -21.67
CA ARG A 2 -10.43 -15.26 -21.59
C ARG A 2 -10.80 -14.15 -20.58
N GLN A 3 -12.05 -13.69 -20.57
CA GLN A 3 -12.51 -12.64 -19.64
C GLN A 3 -12.51 -13.08 -18.17
N GLY A 4 -12.89 -14.33 -17.90
CA GLY A 4 -12.88 -14.87 -16.52
C GLY A 4 -11.47 -14.96 -15.95
N LEU A 5 -10.49 -15.38 -16.76
CA LEU A 5 -9.08 -15.39 -16.36
C LEU A 5 -8.53 -13.99 -16.10
N LEU A 6 -8.91 -13.00 -16.92
CA LEU A 6 -8.50 -11.61 -16.71
C LEU A 6 -9.09 -11.04 -15.41
N ILE A 7 -10.39 -11.25 -15.16
CA ILE A 7 -11.04 -10.80 -13.92
C ILE A 7 -10.38 -11.47 -12.71
N PHE A 8 -10.16 -12.78 -12.77
CA PHE A 8 -9.48 -13.51 -11.69
C PHE A 8 -8.07 -12.95 -11.44
N GLY A 9 -7.27 -12.75 -12.49
CA GLY A 9 -5.93 -12.20 -12.37
C GLY A 9 -5.92 -10.78 -11.78
N VAL A 10 -6.83 -9.92 -12.21
CA VAL A 10 -6.98 -8.56 -11.65
C VAL A 10 -7.38 -8.61 -10.18
N THR A 11 -8.34 -9.46 -9.81
CA THR A 11 -8.77 -9.59 -8.42
C THR A 11 -7.64 -10.08 -7.51
N VAL A 12 -6.89 -11.10 -7.93
CA VAL A 12 -5.72 -11.60 -7.17
C VAL A 12 -4.67 -10.51 -7.03
N CYS A 13 -4.39 -9.76 -8.09
CA CYS A 13 -3.45 -8.65 -8.06
C CYS A 13 -3.88 -7.57 -7.05
N LEU A 14 -5.15 -7.17 -7.06
CA LEU A 14 -5.69 -6.21 -6.11
C LEU A 14 -5.58 -6.69 -4.67
N LEU A 15 -5.92 -7.96 -4.39
CA LEU A 15 -5.78 -8.54 -3.06
C LEU A 15 -4.31 -8.56 -2.60
N ALA A 16 -3.39 -8.90 -3.49
CA ALA A 16 -1.95 -8.89 -3.20
C ALA A 16 -1.46 -7.47 -2.88
N CYS A 17 -1.90 -6.45 -3.62
CA CYS A 17 -1.56 -5.06 -3.32
C CYS A 17 -2.09 -4.61 -1.95
N VAL A 18 -3.33 -4.98 -1.62
CA VAL A 18 -3.92 -4.65 -0.30
C VAL A 18 -3.16 -5.37 0.83
N ALA A 19 -2.84 -6.66 0.66
CA ALA A 19 -2.05 -7.41 1.63
C ALA A 19 -0.65 -6.79 1.80
N GLY A 20 0.01 -6.44 0.70
CA GLY A 20 1.31 -5.77 0.71
C GLY A 20 1.30 -4.44 1.47
N TYR A 21 0.25 -3.63 1.29
CA TYR A 21 0.09 -2.39 2.03
C TYR A 21 0.01 -2.62 3.55
N PHE A 22 -0.73 -3.64 4.01
CA PHE A 22 -0.78 -3.98 5.43
C PHE A 22 0.55 -4.49 5.96
N LEU A 23 1.29 -5.29 5.18
CA LEU A 23 2.63 -5.74 5.57
C LEU A 23 3.58 -4.56 5.73
N VAL A 24 3.59 -3.62 4.79
CA VAL A 24 4.40 -2.40 4.88
C VAL A 24 4.01 -1.55 6.10
N LEU A 25 2.73 -1.46 6.45
CA LEU A 25 2.31 -0.76 7.67
C LEU A 25 2.81 -1.43 8.95
N VAL A 26 2.81 -2.77 9.01
CA VAL A 26 3.31 -3.51 10.17
C VAL A 26 4.82 -3.29 10.32
N ASP A 27 5.55 -3.44 9.21
CA ASP A 27 7.00 -3.23 9.13
C ASP A 27 7.37 -1.81 9.55
N TRP A 28 6.67 -0.81 9.02
CA TRP A 28 6.87 0.60 9.37
C TRP A 28 6.69 0.88 10.87
N ILE A 29 5.71 0.22 11.51
CA ILE A 29 5.49 0.34 12.96
C ILE A 29 6.62 -0.34 13.74
N GLU A 30 7.12 -1.47 13.26
CA GLU A 30 8.24 -2.20 13.87
C GLU A 30 9.52 -1.36 13.81
N ASP A 31 9.87 -0.84 12.65
CA ASP A 31 11.06 -0.02 12.42
C ASP A 31 11.06 1.31 13.18
N PHE A 32 9.88 1.91 13.32
CA PHE A 32 9.71 3.07 14.19
C PHE A 32 10.01 2.72 15.65
N LYS A 33 9.57 1.55 16.14
CA LYS A 33 9.74 1.13 17.54
C LYS A 33 11.15 0.65 17.85
N THR A 34 11.80 -0.05 16.94
CA THR A 34 13.15 -0.58 17.10
C THR A 34 14.22 0.51 16.92
N GLY A 35 13.82 1.67 16.38
CA GLY A 35 14.71 2.81 16.18
C GLY A 35 15.50 2.76 14.87
N VAL A 36 15.14 1.86 13.94
CA VAL A 36 15.75 1.76 12.60
C VAL A 36 15.69 3.12 11.90
N TYR A 37 14.57 3.83 11.99
CA TYR A 37 14.41 5.16 11.39
C TYR A 37 15.28 6.26 12.02
N ALA A 38 15.75 6.08 13.25
CA ALA A 38 16.72 6.99 13.85
C ALA A 38 18.13 6.76 13.28
N ALA A 39 18.44 5.52 12.89
CA ALA A 39 19.70 5.17 12.23
C ALA A 39 19.68 5.43 10.72
N ASN A 40 18.50 5.33 10.08
CA ASN A 40 18.33 5.48 8.64
C ASN A 40 17.13 6.38 8.30
N HIS A 41 17.35 7.69 8.28
CA HIS A 41 16.30 8.66 7.94
C HIS A 41 15.83 8.59 6.49
N ALA A 42 16.66 8.09 5.57
CA ALA A 42 16.28 7.98 4.16
C ALA A 42 15.21 6.90 3.97
N GLU A 43 15.38 5.75 4.62
CA GLU A 43 14.39 4.67 4.67
C GLU A 43 13.08 5.14 5.29
N ALA A 44 13.16 5.83 6.44
CA ALA A 44 12.01 6.43 7.09
C ALA A 44 11.20 7.35 6.14
N LEU A 45 11.88 8.20 5.37
CA LEU A 45 11.24 9.10 4.41
C LEU A 45 10.61 8.36 3.23
N LEU A 46 11.33 7.38 2.66
CA LEU A 46 10.87 6.63 1.49
C LEU A 46 9.64 5.78 1.84
N GLU A 47 9.65 5.07 2.96
CA GLU A 47 8.55 4.20 3.37
C GLU A 47 7.33 5.01 3.81
N THR A 48 7.54 6.06 4.60
CA THR A 48 6.45 6.99 4.97
C THR A 48 5.85 7.61 3.70
N GLY A 49 6.69 8.04 2.76
CA GLY A 49 6.24 8.59 1.48
C GLY A 49 5.44 7.57 0.66
N ALA A 50 5.91 6.33 0.57
CA ALA A 50 5.22 5.25 -0.13
C ALA A 50 3.84 4.97 0.46
N ILE A 51 3.73 4.89 1.81
CA ILE A 51 2.46 4.74 2.51
C ILE A 51 1.53 5.90 2.16
N LEU A 52 1.98 7.15 2.30
CA LEU A 52 1.15 8.33 2.01
C LEU A 52 0.66 8.37 0.56
N VAL A 53 1.53 8.08 -0.41
CA VAL A 53 1.17 8.05 -1.84
C VAL A 53 0.12 6.97 -2.11
N TYR A 54 0.29 5.76 -1.56
CA TYR A 54 -0.65 4.67 -1.74
C TYR A 54 -2.01 4.99 -1.10
N THR A 55 -2.01 5.50 0.14
CA THR A 55 -3.23 5.92 0.84
C THR A 55 -3.95 7.03 0.06
N TYR A 56 -3.23 8.05 -0.40
CA TYR A 56 -3.80 9.13 -1.20
C TYR A 56 -4.41 8.63 -2.51
N ALA A 57 -3.71 7.76 -3.25
CA ALA A 57 -4.22 7.17 -4.48
C ALA A 57 -5.51 6.36 -4.23
N GLY A 58 -5.57 5.61 -3.12
CA GLY A 58 -6.78 4.90 -2.70
C GLY A 58 -7.95 5.85 -2.41
N PHE A 59 -7.71 6.94 -1.67
CA PHE A 59 -8.72 7.95 -1.39
C PHE A 59 -9.18 8.70 -2.63
N ASP A 60 -8.27 9.10 -3.52
CA ASP A 60 -8.61 9.76 -4.78
C ASP A 60 -9.44 8.84 -5.68
N PHE A 61 -9.08 7.56 -5.76
CA PHE A 61 -9.89 6.55 -6.46
C PHE A 61 -11.29 6.44 -5.85
N PHE A 62 -11.39 6.30 -4.53
CA PHE A 62 -12.67 6.23 -3.82
C PHE A 62 -13.52 7.46 -4.11
N LYS A 63 -12.95 8.66 -3.98
CA LYS A 63 -13.66 9.93 -4.24
C LYS A 63 -14.16 10.03 -5.67
N ARG A 64 -13.36 9.61 -6.66
CA ARG A 64 -13.72 9.76 -8.08
C ARG A 64 -14.67 8.69 -8.60
N LYS A 65 -14.69 7.51 -7.99
CA LYS A 65 -15.35 6.32 -8.55
C LYS A 65 -16.39 5.68 -7.64
N LEU A 66 -16.37 5.96 -6.34
CA LEU A 66 -17.21 5.30 -5.35
C LEU A 66 -18.06 6.26 -4.51
N ALA A 67 -17.53 7.44 -4.17
CA ALA A 67 -18.27 8.48 -3.46
C ALA A 67 -18.99 9.42 -4.45
N HIS A 68 -20.25 9.13 -4.72
CA HIS A 68 -21.17 10.02 -5.44
C HIS A 68 -22.02 10.81 -4.45
#